data_AF-A0AAU9VPZ1-F1
#
_entry.id   AF-A0AAU9VPZ1-F1
#
_cell.length_a   1.000
_cell.length_b   1.000
_cell.length_c   1.000
_cell.angle_alpha   90.00
_cell.angle_beta   90.00
_cell.angle_gamma   90.00
#
_symmetry.space_group_name_H-M   'P 1'
#
loop_
_entity.id
_entity.type
_entity.pdbx_description
1 polymer ?
#
loop_
_entity_poly.entity_id
_entity_poly.type
_entity_poly.pdbx_seq_one_letter_code
_entity_poly.pdbx_strand_id
1 'polypeptide(L)'
;MKCSTNLPQAAFFSAEEKVQLIGGNCPRHITKERLKEWLSFRKGTAKDGSARSEATKAELSQRVISYIKNGWENNFTEKWQHLAASKPLEQTATVNCDFPGSAQWVSLVDAKDNVPSFNIQNIVSYFIERKAKDNESNKDFKNVSSKAFGLFRHGHIQKLEIARDDDDDDKVHFRCDCLPEMKKNLKYNIKLSLCNNGEQEGKITFASCACPAGKGPCGSCKHIAALCYALEEFVRLKCTWEFATCTSRLQTWNQPRKRKRDSQSVYEIDSSKKIYRREERNNAKPLNDPRRPSERNNDPKNVNRELLDKIKRVKPNCGFFCLLSDEKLDQSKNDIISPIKEHPVSLTDIFDRAKRIKRNLMVSDQERQNIALATKAQSNCQAWFEHGRVRITASQSKRALIKPSTSPTKAMKEIVHYNNQYQSNKMKQGLKDEKKIILEYENKLDCKVSETGFVISRSHPFLGASPDWEVDGGLVEMKRIFTDGLSLKEAVCKRCICRDTCHGLVINRNHKFYYQVQQLMLCTKSSWTDLVLSDTVNLIIFHVRKDKKFLSDIVPKLEKFYDNHISLELAYPRVYYGLTGLCKLIN
;
A
#
# COMPACT_ATOMS: atom_id res chain seq x y z
N MET A 1 -52.26 2.30 -2.48
CA MET A 1 -51.22 1.30 -2.81
C MET A 1 -50.31 1.87 -3.90
N LYS A 2 -49.07 1.38 -4.00
CA LYS A 2 -47.91 2.04 -4.64
C LYS A 2 -47.50 3.33 -3.88
N CYS A 3 -46.23 3.70 -3.77
CA CYS A 3 -45.01 3.04 -4.26
C CYS A 3 -44.03 2.81 -3.09
N SER A 4 -43.52 1.58 -2.92
CA SER A 4 -42.36 1.36 -2.06
C SER A 4 -41.11 1.88 -2.76
N THR A 5 -40.38 2.79 -2.11
CA THR A 5 -39.12 3.33 -2.63
C THR A 5 -38.03 2.27 -2.60
N ASN A 6 -38.00 1.44 -3.65
CA ASN A 6 -36.93 0.48 -3.90
C ASN A 6 -35.62 1.23 -4.12
N LEU A 7 -34.88 1.47 -3.03
CA LEU A 7 -33.50 1.91 -3.06
C LEU A 7 -32.70 0.97 -3.99
N PRO A 8 -31.93 1.48 -4.96
CA PRO A 8 -31.23 0.62 -5.90
C PRO A 8 -30.31 -0.34 -5.15
N GLN A 9 -30.49 -1.66 -5.31
CA GLN A 9 -29.74 -2.66 -4.54
C GLN A 9 -28.23 -2.57 -4.81
N ALA A 10 -27.83 -2.06 -5.98
CA ALA A 10 -26.44 -1.77 -6.32
C ALA A 10 -25.91 -0.43 -5.78
N ALA A 11 -26.75 0.46 -5.26
CA ALA A 11 -26.30 1.68 -4.57
C ALA A 11 -25.69 1.38 -3.20
N PHE A 12 -25.86 0.18 -2.66
CA PHE A 12 -25.32 -0.23 -1.36
C PHE A 12 -24.61 -1.57 -1.47
N PHE A 13 -23.52 -1.73 -0.72
CA PHE A 13 -22.94 -3.05 -0.44
C PHE A 13 -23.44 -3.49 0.93
N SER A 14 -23.82 -4.75 1.03
CA SER A 14 -24.04 -5.42 2.33
C SER A 14 -22.77 -5.34 3.18
N ALA A 15 -22.92 -5.54 4.48
CA ALA A 15 -21.81 -5.57 5.41
C ALA A 15 -20.73 -6.58 4.95
N GLU A 16 -21.16 -7.79 4.60
CA GLU A 16 -20.37 -8.92 4.12
C GLU A 16 -19.53 -8.56 2.88
N GLU A 17 -20.13 -7.87 1.91
CA GLU A 17 -19.46 -7.46 0.67
C GLU A 17 -18.39 -6.38 0.94
N LYS A 18 -18.65 -5.46 1.89
CA LYS A 18 -17.64 -4.49 2.33
C LYS A 18 -16.42 -5.19 2.94
N VAL A 19 -16.60 -6.24 3.77
CA VAL A 19 -15.47 -7.08 4.28
C VAL A 19 -14.63 -7.63 3.13
N GLN A 20 -15.27 -8.28 2.17
CA GLN A 20 -14.57 -9.01 1.12
C GLN A 20 -13.79 -8.06 0.21
N LEU A 21 -14.39 -6.90 -0.11
CA LEU A 21 -13.72 -5.81 -0.79
C LEU A 21 -12.54 -5.25 0.01
N ILE A 22 -12.73 -4.77 1.25
CA ILE A 22 -11.65 -4.15 2.04
C ILE A 22 -10.49 -5.14 2.30
N GLY A 23 -10.79 -6.43 2.39
CA GLY A 23 -9.81 -7.52 2.47
C GLY A 23 -9.09 -7.90 1.17
N GLY A 24 -9.26 -7.12 0.10
CA GLY A 24 -8.55 -7.29 -1.18
C GLY A 24 -9.08 -8.41 -2.08
N ASN A 25 -10.00 -9.24 -1.59
CA ASN A 25 -10.60 -10.36 -2.32
C ASN A 25 -11.95 -9.94 -2.89
N CYS A 26 -11.96 -9.24 -4.03
CA CYS A 26 -13.22 -8.93 -4.71
C CYS A 26 -13.96 -10.24 -5.10
N PRO A 27 -15.15 -10.51 -4.54
CA PRO A 27 -15.85 -11.79 -4.72
C PRO A 27 -16.18 -12.10 -6.17
N ARG A 28 -16.39 -13.38 -6.51
CA ARG A 28 -16.85 -13.77 -7.85
C ARG A 28 -18.17 -13.09 -8.21
N HIS A 29 -19.13 -13.08 -7.28
CA HIS A 29 -20.48 -12.50 -7.46
C HIS A 29 -20.52 -10.97 -7.57
N ILE A 30 -19.51 -10.23 -7.08
CA ILE A 30 -19.43 -8.78 -7.32
C ILE A 30 -18.88 -8.57 -8.73
N THR A 31 -19.76 -8.30 -9.69
CA THR A 31 -19.37 -8.08 -11.09
C THR A 31 -18.60 -6.77 -11.29
N LYS A 32 -17.88 -6.64 -12.42
CA LYS A 32 -17.28 -5.35 -12.84
C LYS A 32 -18.38 -4.28 -12.99
N GLU A 33 -19.56 -4.72 -13.40
CA GLU A 33 -20.75 -3.93 -13.68
C GLU A 33 -21.34 -3.38 -12.38
N ARG A 34 -21.55 -4.22 -11.35
CA ARG A 34 -22.01 -3.78 -10.03
C ARG A 34 -21.04 -2.82 -9.33
N LEU A 35 -19.73 -2.96 -9.56
CA LEU A 35 -18.74 -1.99 -9.06
C LEU A 35 -18.83 -0.64 -9.80
N LYS A 36 -18.99 -0.63 -11.13
CA LYS A 36 -19.26 0.60 -11.90
C LYS A 36 -20.54 1.27 -11.41
N GLU A 37 -21.60 0.47 -11.22
CA GLU A 37 -22.91 0.92 -10.78
C GLU A 37 -22.81 1.58 -9.40
N TRP A 38 -22.25 0.87 -8.40
CA TRP A 38 -22.03 1.41 -7.05
C TRP A 38 -21.24 2.73 -7.06
N LEU A 39 -20.17 2.81 -7.87
CA LEU A 39 -19.36 4.03 -7.99
C LEU A 39 -20.06 5.15 -8.79
N SER A 40 -20.94 4.83 -9.74
CA SER A 40 -21.72 5.82 -10.50
C SER A 40 -22.64 6.65 -9.60
N PHE A 41 -23.03 6.09 -8.46
CA PHE A 41 -23.76 6.80 -7.43
C PHE A 41 -22.91 7.85 -6.69
N ARG A 42 -21.56 7.86 -6.74
CA ARG A 42 -20.70 8.72 -5.87
C ARG A 42 -19.91 9.84 -6.56
N LYS A 43 -19.84 11.03 -5.92
CA LYS A 43 -19.00 12.19 -6.30
C LYS A 43 -17.52 11.82 -6.30
N GLY A 44 -16.77 12.38 -7.26
CA GLY A 44 -15.37 12.06 -7.50
C GLY A 44 -14.40 12.71 -6.51
N THR A 45 -13.54 11.92 -5.86
CA THR A 45 -12.42 12.41 -5.02
C THR A 45 -11.08 11.77 -5.41
N ALA A 46 -10.77 11.74 -6.72
CA ALA A 46 -9.42 11.58 -7.28
C ALA A 46 -9.38 11.78 -8.81
N LYS A 47 -9.77 12.95 -9.33
CA LYS A 47 -9.71 13.33 -10.76
C LYS A 47 -10.45 12.37 -11.71
N ASP A 48 -11.78 12.40 -11.59
CA ASP A 48 -12.74 12.23 -12.69
C ASP A 48 -12.74 10.89 -13.43
N GLY A 49 -13.28 9.88 -12.76
CA GLY A 49 -13.49 8.56 -13.36
C GLY A 49 -14.34 7.59 -12.54
N SER A 50 -15.41 8.07 -11.89
CA SER A 50 -16.27 7.26 -11.02
C SER A 50 -16.86 6.03 -11.72
N ALA A 51 -17.29 6.13 -12.98
CA ALA A 51 -17.87 5.01 -13.72
C ALA A 51 -17.24 4.75 -15.12
N ARG A 52 -15.93 4.96 -15.31
CA ARG A 52 -15.27 4.71 -16.61
C ARG A 52 -15.46 3.24 -17.05
N SER A 53 -16.08 3.05 -18.21
CA SER A 53 -16.45 1.76 -18.81
C SER A 53 -15.29 0.75 -18.91
N GLU A 54 -14.10 1.25 -19.24
CA GLU A 54 -12.90 0.45 -19.50
C GLU A 54 -12.28 -0.17 -18.23
N ALA A 55 -12.38 0.49 -17.07
CA ALA A 55 -11.62 0.14 -15.86
C ALA A 55 -11.76 -1.34 -15.45
N THR A 56 -10.67 -1.96 -14.99
CA THR A 56 -10.67 -3.37 -14.57
C THR A 56 -11.46 -3.59 -13.28
N LYS A 57 -11.95 -4.81 -13.06
CA LYS A 57 -12.62 -5.22 -11.80
C LYS A 57 -11.75 -4.90 -10.57
N ALA A 58 -10.43 -5.08 -10.68
CA ALA A 58 -9.47 -4.76 -9.62
C ALA A 58 -9.38 -3.24 -9.35
N GLU A 59 -9.22 -2.40 -10.37
CA GLU A 59 -9.17 -0.94 -10.20
C GLU A 59 -10.48 -0.38 -9.62
N LEU A 60 -11.62 -0.88 -10.09
CA LEU A 60 -12.93 -0.49 -9.58
C LEU A 60 -13.10 -0.92 -8.11
N SER A 61 -12.63 -2.12 -7.76
CA SER A 61 -12.61 -2.59 -6.37
C SER A 61 -11.72 -1.69 -5.49
N GLN A 62 -10.51 -1.35 -5.93
CA GLN A 62 -9.62 -0.45 -5.18
C GLN A 62 -10.21 0.96 -5.00
N ARG A 63 -10.99 1.46 -5.98
CA ARG A 63 -11.77 2.70 -5.80
C ARG A 63 -12.86 2.51 -4.75
N VAL A 64 -13.69 1.47 -4.82
CA VAL A 64 -14.72 1.20 -3.79
C VAL A 64 -14.12 1.08 -2.39
N ILE A 65 -13.01 0.35 -2.25
CA ILE A 65 -12.26 0.21 -0.98
C ILE A 65 -11.79 1.58 -0.47
N SER A 66 -11.27 2.43 -1.36
CA SER A 66 -10.87 3.80 -1.00
C SER A 66 -12.05 4.65 -0.52
N TYR A 67 -13.21 4.57 -1.19
CA TYR A 67 -14.41 5.30 -0.77
C TYR A 67 -14.90 4.84 0.61
N ILE A 68 -14.95 3.53 0.86
CA ILE A 68 -15.37 2.99 2.17
C ILE A 68 -14.36 3.38 3.27
N LYS A 69 -13.05 3.22 3.02
CA LYS A 69 -12.00 3.55 4.00
C LYS A 69 -11.96 5.04 4.39
N ASN A 70 -12.34 5.94 3.49
CA ASN A 70 -12.40 7.39 3.76
C ASN A 70 -13.80 7.88 4.21
N GLY A 71 -14.78 6.97 4.40
CA GLY A 71 -16.15 7.33 4.79
C GLY A 71 -16.99 7.99 3.68
N TRP A 72 -16.51 8.02 2.44
CA TRP A 72 -17.14 8.68 1.29
C TRP A 72 -18.24 7.84 0.63
N GLU A 73 -18.62 6.71 1.22
CA GLU A 73 -19.70 5.84 0.73
C GLU A 73 -21.07 6.53 0.62
N ASN A 74 -21.28 7.64 1.32
CA ASN A 74 -22.49 8.47 1.25
C ASN A 74 -22.33 9.77 0.44
N ASN A 75 -21.19 9.99 -0.23
CA ASN A 75 -20.96 11.19 -1.03
C ASN A 75 -21.59 11.02 -2.43
N PHE A 76 -22.92 11.18 -2.57
CA PHE A 76 -23.62 10.87 -3.83
C PHE A 76 -23.41 11.91 -4.96
N THR A 77 -23.39 11.47 -6.24
CA THR A 77 -23.39 12.35 -7.44
C THR A 77 -24.70 13.11 -7.57
N GLU A 78 -24.71 14.18 -8.35
CA GLU A 78 -25.81 15.15 -8.39
C GLU A 78 -27.13 14.53 -8.86
N LYS A 79 -27.05 13.62 -9.85
CA LYS A 79 -28.19 12.78 -10.30
C LYS A 79 -28.82 11.97 -9.15
N TRP A 80 -28.00 11.61 -8.16
CA TRP A 80 -28.35 10.77 -7.02
C TRP A 80 -28.30 11.55 -5.69
N GLN A 81 -28.25 12.89 -5.71
CA GLN A 81 -28.20 13.69 -4.47
C GLN A 81 -29.54 13.73 -3.71
N HIS A 82 -30.63 13.17 -4.25
CA HIS A 82 -31.78 12.82 -3.41
C HIS A 82 -31.45 11.68 -2.41
N LEU A 83 -30.27 11.04 -2.52
CA LEU A 83 -29.70 10.10 -1.56
C LEU A 83 -28.62 10.74 -0.63
N ALA A 84 -28.31 12.05 -0.80
CA ALA A 84 -27.34 12.79 0.04
C ALA A 84 -27.83 14.20 0.40
N ALA A 85 -27.87 14.52 1.69
CA ALA A 85 -28.29 15.85 2.14
C ALA A 85 -27.42 17.01 1.58
N SER A 86 -28.04 17.92 0.81
CA SER A 86 -27.61 19.30 0.47
C SER A 86 -26.45 19.53 -0.56
N LYS A 87 -26.32 20.77 -1.10
CA LYS A 87 -25.54 21.15 -2.32
C LYS A 87 -25.21 22.68 -2.42
N PRO A 88 -24.06 23.17 -3.03
CA PRO A 88 -23.89 23.75 -4.42
C PRO A 88 -22.62 23.19 -5.22
N LEU A 89 -22.08 23.58 -6.42
CA LEU A 89 -22.14 24.66 -7.48
C LEU A 89 -21.18 25.90 -7.33
N GLU A 90 -20.60 26.65 -8.32
CA GLU A 90 -20.02 26.52 -9.72
C GLU A 90 -19.27 27.88 -10.14
N GLN A 91 -18.61 28.28 -11.28
CA GLN A 91 -18.29 27.81 -12.68
C GLN A 91 -16.93 28.40 -13.31
N THR A 92 -16.84 28.99 -14.56
CA THR A 92 -15.59 29.22 -15.41
C THR A 92 -15.61 30.36 -16.52
N ALA A 93 -14.47 30.76 -17.19
CA ALA A 93 -14.41 31.62 -18.44
C ALA A 93 -13.05 31.66 -19.27
N THR A 94 -12.99 32.11 -20.57
CA THR A 94 -11.76 32.28 -21.47
C THR A 94 -11.98 33.20 -22.74
N VAL A 95 -10.96 33.52 -23.58
CA VAL A 95 -10.98 34.41 -24.82
C VAL A 95 -10.13 33.86 -26.03
N ASN A 96 -10.24 34.42 -27.26
CA ASN A 96 -9.98 33.81 -28.59
C ASN A 96 -8.86 34.42 -29.53
N CYS A 97 -8.40 33.68 -30.57
CA CYS A 97 -7.56 34.08 -31.74
C CYS A 97 -7.62 33.01 -32.87
N ASP A 98 -7.67 33.38 -34.16
CA ASP A 98 -8.20 32.50 -35.22
C ASP A 98 -7.20 31.88 -36.23
N PHE A 99 -7.69 30.89 -36.99
CA PHE A 99 -7.03 30.01 -37.99
C PHE A 99 -8.14 29.44 -38.90
N PRO A 100 -7.91 29.19 -40.21
CA PRO A 100 -8.96 28.82 -41.17
C PRO A 100 -9.93 27.74 -40.67
N GLY A 101 -11.22 28.08 -40.70
CA GLY A 101 -12.31 27.21 -40.24
C GLY A 101 -12.72 26.16 -41.27
N SER A 102 -12.66 26.53 -42.55
CA SER A 102 -12.94 25.70 -43.72
C SER A 102 -11.84 25.95 -44.76
N ALA A 103 -11.15 24.89 -45.17
CA ALA A 103 -10.15 24.87 -46.24
C ALA A 103 -10.03 23.43 -46.76
N GLN A 104 -9.53 23.22 -47.98
CA GLN A 104 -9.35 21.87 -48.52
C GLN A 104 -8.02 21.26 -48.03
N TRP A 105 -8.11 20.22 -47.19
CA TRP A 105 -6.95 19.57 -46.58
C TRP A 105 -6.52 18.32 -47.37
N VAL A 106 -5.23 18.28 -47.73
CA VAL A 106 -4.59 17.20 -48.48
C VAL A 106 -3.48 16.56 -47.63
N SER A 107 -3.16 15.29 -47.84
CA SER A 107 -1.99 14.65 -47.19
C SER A 107 -0.70 15.33 -47.66
N LEU A 108 0.27 15.55 -46.75
CA LEU A 108 1.58 16.09 -47.15
C LEU A 108 2.30 15.17 -48.18
N VAL A 109 1.98 13.88 -48.19
CA VAL A 109 2.52 12.89 -49.15
C VAL A 109 2.02 13.12 -50.57
N ASP A 110 0.81 13.66 -50.72
CA ASP A 110 0.16 13.85 -52.03
C ASP A 110 0.45 15.25 -52.61
N ALA A 111 1.11 16.11 -51.82
CA ALA A 111 1.38 17.52 -52.11
C ALA A 111 2.88 17.88 -52.04
N LYS A 112 3.77 16.95 -52.42
CA LYS A 112 5.23 17.01 -52.19
C LYS A 112 5.93 18.25 -52.77
N ASP A 113 5.40 18.75 -53.87
CA ASP A 113 5.93 19.87 -54.64
C ASP A 113 5.28 21.21 -54.25
N ASN A 114 4.29 21.18 -53.36
CA ASN A 114 3.51 22.33 -52.90
C ASN A 114 3.90 22.85 -51.50
N VAL A 115 4.97 22.31 -50.90
CA VAL A 115 5.48 22.71 -49.58
C VAL A 115 6.58 23.77 -49.73
N PRO A 116 6.44 24.96 -49.12
CA PRO A 116 7.47 26.00 -49.18
C PRO A 116 8.76 25.57 -48.51
N SER A 117 9.88 26.21 -48.86
CA SER A 117 11.18 25.92 -48.28
C SER A 117 11.15 26.11 -46.75
N PHE A 118 11.64 25.09 -46.03
CA PHE A 118 11.62 25.08 -44.57
C PHE A 118 12.82 24.29 -44.05
N ASN A 119 13.66 24.97 -43.28
CA ASN A 119 14.93 24.44 -42.79
C ASN A 119 15.16 24.79 -41.30
N ILE A 120 16.28 24.35 -40.73
CA ILE A 120 16.59 24.54 -39.31
C ILE A 120 16.63 26.03 -38.91
N GLN A 121 17.02 26.95 -39.80
CA GLN A 121 17.02 28.38 -39.49
C GLN A 121 15.59 28.90 -39.28
N ASN A 122 14.58 28.45 -40.04
CA ASN A 122 13.19 28.83 -39.79
C ASN A 122 12.73 28.40 -38.37
N ILE A 123 13.21 27.25 -37.88
CA ILE A 123 12.94 26.76 -36.51
C ILE A 123 13.68 27.62 -35.47
N VAL A 124 14.97 27.89 -35.68
CA VAL A 124 15.78 28.75 -34.78
C VAL A 124 15.18 30.16 -34.70
N SER A 125 14.83 30.75 -35.84
CA SER A 125 14.26 32.09 -35.91
C SER A 125 12.88 32.18 -35.24
N TYR A 126 12.02 31.16 -35.31
CA TYR A 126 10.71 31.19 -34.63
C TYR A 126 10.79 30.93 -33.12
N PHE A 127 11.58 29.96 -32.68
CA PHE A 127 11.63 29.56 -31.27
C PHE A 127 12.64 30.38 -30.46
N ILE A 128 13.79 30.72 -31.03
CA ILE A 128 14.90 31.33 -30.29
C ILE A 128 14.96 32.84 -30.53
N GLU A 129 14.94 33.27 -31.80
CA GLU A 129 15.24 34.66 -32.18
C GLU A 129 14.00 35.57 -32.20
N ARG A 130 12.80 35.01 -32.48
CA ARG A 130 11.54 35.74 -32.56
C ARG A 130 11.34 36.62 -31.35
N LYS A 131 11.06 37.91 -31.60
CA LYS A 131 10.81 38.88 -30.54
C LYS A 131 9.41 38.74 -29.94
N ALA A 132 9.31 38.85 -28.63
CA ALA A 132 8.04 38.99 -27.92
C ALA A 132 7.63 40.47 -27.82
N LYS A 133 6.52 40.77 -27.12
CA LYS A 133 5.95 42.14 -27.02
C LYS A 133 6.87 43.16 -26.31
N ASP A 134 7.85 42.66 -25.57
CA ASP A 134 8.91 43.38 -24.86
C ASP A 134 10.14 43.68 -25.73
N ASN A 135 10.13 43.31 -27.02
CA ASN A 135 11.25 43.43 -27.98
C ASN A 135 12.44 42.48 -27.68
N GLU A 136 12.35 41.63 -26.64
CA GLU A 136 13.32 40.57 -26.34
C GLU A 136 13.05 39.29 -27.15
N SER A 137 14.09 38.50 -27.40
CA SER A 137 13.97 37.22 -28.11
C SER A 137 13.42 36.10 -27.21
N ASN A 138 12.54 35.25 -27.75
CA ASN A 138 11.71 34.31 -26.98
C ASN A 138 12.51 33.16 -26.32
N LYS A 139 13.73 32.85 -26.81
CA LYS A 139 14.70 31.95 -26.17
C LYS A 139 14.14 30.55 -25.81
N ASP A 140 13.27 29.95 -26.63
CA ASP A 140 12.66 28.63 -26.38
C ASP A 140 13.60 27.42 -26.63
N PHE A 141 14.90 27.55 -26.35
CA PHE A 141 15.92 26.50 -26.57
C PHE A 141 15.58 25.15 -25.90
N LYS A 142 14.80 25.16 -24.81
CA LYS A 142 14.32 23.94 -24.13
C LYS A 142 13.26 23.20 -24.94
N ASN A 143 12.45 23.89 -25.74
CA ASN A 143 11.38 23.31 -26.54
C ASN A 143 11.89 22.71 -27.86
N VAL A 144 12.96 23.27 -28.43
CA VAL A 144 13.68 22.71 -29.61
C VAL A 144 14.70 21.61 -29.20
N SER A 145 14.83 21.30 -27.90
CA SER A 145 15.78 20.30 -27.41
C SER A 145 15.49 18.86 -27.88
N SER A 146 16.40 17.93 -27.58
CA SER A 146 16.30 16.50 -27.94
C SER A 146 15.00 15.80 -27.52
N LYS A 147 14.20 16.40 -26.62
CA LYS A 147 12.84 15.91 -26.28
C LYS A 147 11.82 16.11 -27.42
N ALA A 148 11.91 17.20 -28.19
CA ALA A 148 11.08 17.40 -29.38
C ALA A 148 11.55 16.52 -30.54
N PHE A 149 12.86 16.45 -30.78
CA PHE A 149 13.45 15.53 -31.75
C PHE A 149 13.10 14.06 -31.45
N GLY A 150 13.03 13.68 -30.16
CA GLY A 150 12.60 12.35 -29.72
C GLY A 150 11.11 12.06 -29.96
N LEU A 151 10.23 13.06 -29.96
CA LEU A 151 8.83 12.88 -30.37
C LEU A 151 8.74 12.63 -31.89
N PHE A 152 9.47 13.41 -32.68
CA PHE A 152 9.57 13.22 -34.13
C PHE A 152 10.09 11.82 -34.49
N ARG A 153 11.29 11.44 -34.01
CA ARG A 153 11.95 10.17 -34.35
C ARG A 153 11.21 8.91 -33.93
N HIS A 154 10.31 8.98 -32.95
CA HIS A 154 9.49 7.84 -32.50
C HIS A 154 8.06 7.85 -33.08
N GLY A 155 7.76 8.72 -34.05
CA GLY A 155 6.50 8.67 -34.79
C GLY A 155 5.28 9.22 -34.05
N HIS A 156 5.51 10.21 -33.18
CA HIS A 156 4.43 10.87 -32.47
C HIS A 156 3.66 11.86 -33.35
N ILE A 157 4.27 12.42 -34.39
CA ILE A 157 3.58 13.24 -35.40
C ILE A 157 2.90 12.31 -36.42
N GLN A 158 1.60 12.47 -36.61
CA GLN A 158 0.74 11.63 -37.47
C GLN A 158 -0.33 12.49 -38.14
N LYS A 159 -0.91 12.00 -39.25
CA LYS A 159 -1.90 12.74 -40.05
C LYS A 159 -1.44 14.17 -40.38
N LEU A 160 -0.24 14.30 -40.96
CA LEU A 160 0.28 15.59 -41.36
C LEU A 160 -0.36 16.00 -42.69
N GLU A 161 -1.24 16.99 -42.60
CA GLU A 161 -2.09 17.50 -43.67
C GLU A 161 -1.74 18.97 -43.95
N ILE A 162 -1.86 19.38 -45.21
CA ILE A 162 -1.57 20.70 -45.75
C ILE A 162 -2.82 21.28 -46.41
N ALA A 163 -2.98 22.60 -46.34
CA ALA A 163 -3.96 23.37 -47.10
C ALA A 163 -3.32 24.72 -47.50
N ARG A 164 -3.75 25.27 -48.64
CA ARG A 164 -3.62 26.71 -48.92
C ARG A 164 -4.94 27.39 -48.55
N ASP A 165 -4.92 28.71 -48.40
CA ASP A 165 -6.15 29.48 -48.33
C ASP A 165 -6.56 29.85 -49.77
N ASP A 166 -7.84 29.75 -50.10
CA ASP A 166 -8.33 30.03 -51.47
C ASP A 166 -8.34 31.55 -51.77
N ASP A 167 -8.30 32.38 -50.70
CA ASP A 167 -8.27 33.85 -50.75
C ASP A 167 -6.86 34.46 -50.47
N ASP A 168 -5.85 33.65 -50.10
CA ASP A 168 -4.57 34.14 -49.52
C ASP A 168 -3.38 33.22 -49.86
N ASP A 169 -2.94 33.26 -51.13
CA ASP A 169 -1.85 32.44 -51.70
C ASP A 169 -0.47 32.67 -51.02
N ASP A 170 -0.34 33.75 -50.24
CA ASP A 170 0.83 34.08 -49.42
C ASP A 170 1.00 33.13 -48.21
N LYS A 171 0.02 32.28 -47.89
CA LYS A 171 0.02 31.42 -46.70
C LYS A 171 -0.22 29.94 -46.99
N VAL A 172 0.57 29.10 -46.32
CA VAL A 172 0.39 27.64 -46.31
C VAL A 172 0.13 27.17 -44.89
N HIS A 173 -0.98 26.44 -44.72
CA HIS A 173 -1.45 25.94 -43.44
C HIS A 173 -1.16 24.44 -43.30
N PHE A 174 -0.74 24.05 -42.09
CA PHE A 174 -0.46 22.65 -41.74
C PHE A 174 -1.24 22.28 -40.47
N ARG A 175 -1.72 21.03 -40.42
CA ARG A 175 -2.27 20.45 -39.19
C ARG A 175 -1.80 19.02 -39.02
N CYS A 176 -1.69 18.56 -37.78
CA CYS A 176 -1.39 17.16 -37.48
C CYS A 176 -1.85 16.73 -36.08
N ASP A 177 -1.89 15.41 -35.87
CA ASP A 177 -2.01 14.79 -34.56
C ASP A 177 -0.61 14.54 -33.96
N CYS A 178 -0.32 15.10 -32.78
CA CYS A 178 0.80 14.67 -31.96
C CYS A 178 0.33 13.72 -30.84
N LEU A 179 0.81 12.48 -30.88
CA LEU A 179 0.56 11.49 -29.83
C LEU A 179 1.41 11.76 -28.58
N PRO A 180 0.85 11.78 -27.36
CA PRO A 180 1.62 11.95 -26.14
C PRO A 180 2.36 10.67 -25.73
N GLU A 181 3.59 10.82 -25.23
CA GLU A 181 4.49 9.74 -24.74
C GLU A 181 3.82 8.70 -23.81
N MET A 182 2.81 9.09 -23.03
CA MET A 182 2.23 8.25 -21.96
C MET A 182 0.71 8.03 -22.03
N LYS A 183 -0.04 8.73 -22.89
CA LYS A 183 -1.52 8.80 -22.82
C LYS A 183 -2.22 8.38 -24.11
N LYS A 184 -2.40 7.06 -24.30
CA LYS A 184 -2.94 6.44 -25.53
C LYS A 184 -4.27 7.03 -26.05
N ASN A 185 -5.14 7.50 -25.16
CA ASN A 185 -6.48 8.00 -25.51
C ASN A 185 -6.54 9.55 -25.58
N LEU A 186 -5.39 10.21 -25.70
CA LEU A 186 -5.27 11.66 -25.89
C LEU A 186 -4.44 11.94 -27.15
N LYS A 187 -4.80 12.99 -27.87
CA LYS A 187 -4.02 13.55 -28.97
C LYS A 187 -3.87 15.05 -28.75
N TYR A 188 -2.74 15.61 -29.17
CA TYR A 188 -2.59 17.05 -29.29
C TYR A 188 -2.71 17.40 -30.76
N ASN A 189 -3.84 17.94 -31.19
CA ASN A 189 -3.92 18.54 -32.52
C ASN A 189 -3.01 19.77 -32.53
N ILE A 190 -2.13 19.84 -33.53
CA ILE A 190 -1.26 20.98 -33.81
C ILE A 190 -1.77 21.66 -35.08
N LYS A 191 -1.69 22.98 -35.10
CA LYS A 191 -1.97 23.88 -36.22
C LYS A 191 -0.77 24.81 -36.41
N LEU A 192 -0.30 24.97 -37.63
CA LEU A 192 0.85 25.81 -37.99
C LEU A 192 0.53 26.54 -39.30
N SER A 193 1.03 27.77 -39.46
CA SER A 193 0.94 28.51 -40.73
C SER A 193 2.33 29.06 -41.10
N LEU A 194 2.71 28.92 -42.37
CA LEU A 194 3.95 29.44 -42.94
C LEU A 194 3.64 30.51 -43.99
N CYS A 195 4.53 31.49 -44.16
CA CYS A 195 4.58 32.33 -45.37
C CYS A 195 5.06 31.51 -46.58
N ASN A 196 4.48 31.80 -47.74
CA ASN A 196 4.71 31.14 -49.02
C ASN A 196 5.50 32.02 -50.02
N ASN A 197 5.78 33.28 -49.67
CA ASN A 197 6.18 34.32 -50.61
C ASN A 197 7.54 34.99 -50.31
N GLY A 198 8.28 35.27 -51.38
CA GLY A 198 9.48 36.12 -51.38
C GLY A 198 10.55 35.75 -50.35
N GLU A 199 11.26 36.75 -49.84
CA GLU A 199 12.33 36.60 -48.84
C GLU A 199 11.84 36.11 -47.46
N GLN A 200 10.55 35.85 -47.28
CA GLN A 200 9.95 35.41 -46.02
C GLN A 200 9.37 33.99 -46.09
N GLU A 201 9.62 33.25 -47.17
CA GLU A 201 9.24 31.85 -47.33
C GLU A 201 9.62 31.00 -46.10
N GLY A 202 8.71 30.12 -45.67
CA GLY A 202 8.93 29.22 -44.54
C GLY A 202 8.89 29.88 -43.15
N LYS A 203 8.67 31.21 -43.07
CA LYS A 203 8.51 31.92 -41.81
C LYS A 203 7.19 31.51 -41.14
N ILE A 204 7.25 31.00 -39.92
CA ILE A 204 6.05 30.62 -39.14
C ILE A 204 5.32 31.90 -38.68
N THR A 205 4.08 32.07 -39.13
CA THR A 205 3.20 33.20 -38.78
C THR A 205 2.26 32.89 -37.63
N PHE A 206 1.73 31.66 -37.58
CA PHE A 206 0.82 31.17 -36.53
C PHE A 206 1.25 29.78 -36.07
N ALA A 207 1.13 29.52 -34.77
CA ALA A 207 1.26 28.18 -34.22
C ALA A 207 0.36 27.97 -33.00
N SER A 208 -0.38 26.86 -32.98
CA SER A 208 -1.13 26.42 -31.81
C SER A 208 -1.15 24.89 -31.66
N CYS A 209 -1.32 24.44 -30.44
CA CYS A 209 -1.33 23.03 -30.05
C CYS A 209 -2.25 22.87 -28.85
N ALA A 210 -3.06 21.81 -28.82
CA ALA A 210 -4.00 21.51 -27.74
C ALA A 210 -3.35 21.12 -26.37
N CYS A 211 -2.09 21.52 -26.11
CA CYS A 211 -1.42 21.32 -24.83
C CYS A 211 -1.26 22.67 -24.08
N PRO A 212 -1.16 22.68 -22.73
CA PRO A 212 -1.17 23.93 -21.95
C PRO A 212 -0.09 24.95 -22.33
N ALA A 213 1.10 24.48 -22.72
CA ALA A 213 2.24 25.32 -23.12
C ALA A 213 2.25 25.70 -24.62
N GLY A 214 1.23 25.29 -25.37
CA GLY A 214 1.16 25.45 -26.83
C GLY A 214 -0.07 26.22 -27.31
N LYS A 215 -0.80 26.91 -26.42
CA LYS A 215 -1.95 27.74 -26.83
C LYS A 215 -1.51 28.77 -27.89
N GLY A 216 -2.38 28.99 -28.88
CA GLY A 216 -2.16 29.97 -29.94
C GLY A 216 -2.31 31.43 -29.48
N PRO A 217 -2.04 32.40 -30.36
CA PRO A 217 -1.62 32.23 -31.76
C PRO A 217 -0.11 32.00 -31.95
N CYS A 218 0.70 32.19 -30.90
CA CYS A 218 2.17 32.26 -30.99
C CYS A 218 2.90 31.11 -30.25
N GLY A 219 2.28 29.94 -30.14
CA GLY A 219 2.73 28.85 -29.27
C GLY A 219 4.08 28.21 -29.69
N SER A 220 4.92 27.88 -28.71
CA SER A 220 6.30 27.42 -28.93
C SER A 220 6.63 26.11 -28.18
N CYS A 221 5.65 25.24 -27.95
CA CYS A 221 5.84 24.00 -27.19
C CYS A 221 6.63 22.90 -27.94
N LYS A 222 7.17 21.93 -27.20
CA LYS A 222 7.89 20.76 -27.76
C LYS A 222 7.14 19.97 -28.84
N HIS A 223 5.80 20.00 -28.87
CA HIS A 223 5.02 19.29 -29.89
C HIS A 223 5.04 20.06 -31.22
N ILE A 224 4.96 21.39 -31.18
CA ILE A 224 5.12 22.25 -32.36
C ILE A 224 6.55 22.12 -32.91
N ALA A 225 7.57 22.11 -32.03
CA ALA A 225 8.94 21.84 -32.45
C ALA A 225 9.11 20.45 -33.11
N ALA A 226 8.40 19.42 -32.64
CA ALA A 226 8.40 18.09 -33.25
C ALA A 226 7.72 18.07 -34.64
N LEU A 227 6.69 18.90 -34.86
CA LEU A 227 6.13 19.15 -36.20
C LEU A 227 7.15 19.86 -37.10
N CYS A 228 7.83 20.90 -36.59
CA CYS A 228 8.85 21.60 -37.37
C CYS A 228 10.00 20.67 -37.82
N TYR A 229 10.44 19.74 -36.96
CA TYR A 229 11.40 18.70 -37.37
C TYR A 229 10.85 17.76 -38.45
N ALA A 230 9.57 17.41 -38.41
CA ALA A 230 8.93 16.60 -39.45
C ALA A 230 8.84 17.34 -40.79
N LEU A 231 8.59 18.65 -40.78
CA LEU A 231 8.56 19.50 -41.97
C LEU A 231 9.98 19.71 -42.56
N GLU A 232 11.00 19.94 -41.74
CA GLU A 232 12.40 20.05 -42.20
C GLU A 232 12.87 18.76 -42.88
N GLU A 233 12.67 17.59 -42.25
CA GLU A 233 13.05 16.33 -42.86
C GLU A 233 12.21 16.02 -44.12
N PHE A 234 10.92 16.39 -44.16
CA PHE A 234 10.11 16.24 -45.36
C PHE A 234 10.60 17.12 -46.53
N VAL A 235 10.89 18.40 -46.29
CA VAL A 235 11.41 19.30 -47.34
C VAL A 235 12.77 18.83 -47.84
N ARG A 236 13.64 18.36 -46.94
CA ARG A 236 15.00 17.88 -47.26
C ARG A 236 15.04 16.51 -47.96
N LEU A 237 14.16 15.56 -47.61
CA LEU A 237 14.18 14.19 -48.15
C LEU A 237 13.03 13.87 -49.13
N LYS A 238 12.04 14.76 -49.26
CA LYS A 238 10.80 14.58 -50.05
C LYS A 238 10.01 13.30 -49.73
N CYS A 239 10.18 12.78 -48.51
CA CYS A 239 9.46 11.63 -47.98
C CYS A 239 8.95 11.90 -46.55
N THR A 240 7.77 11.37 -46.20
CA THR A 240 7.32 11.25 -44.81
C THR A 240 7.77 9.91 -44.24
N TRP A 241 7.86 9.82 -42.91
CA TRP A 241 7.88 8.52 -42.24
C TRP A 241 6.44 8.03 -42.09
N GLU A 242 6.00 7.13 -42.97
CA GLU A 242 4.73 6.42 -42.75
C GLU A 242 4.87 5.46 -41.57
N PHE A 243 4.41 5.90 -40.39
CA PHE A 243 4.28 5.05 -39.21
C PHE A 243 3.10 4.09 -39.37
N ALA A 244 3.30 3.09 -40.24
CA ALA A 244 2.34 2.04 -40.59
C ALA A 244 1.61 1.51 -39.35
N THR A 245 0.31 1.80 -39.29
CA THR A 245 -0.57 1.46 -38.17
C THR A 245 -0.60 -0.05 -37.93
N CYS A 246 -1.04 -0.50 -36.75
CA CYS A 246 -1.01 -1.93 -36.43
C CYS A 246 -1.96 -2.81 -37.27
N THR A 247 -2.84 -2.21 -38.09
CA THR A 247 -3.65 -2.88 -39.11
C THR A 247 -2.99 -2.88 -40.50
N SER A 248 -2.04 -1.98 -40.75
CA SER A 248 -1.26 -1.89 -41.99
C SER A 248 -0.04 -2.82 -42.01
N ARG A 249 0.07 -3.73 -41.03
CA ARG A 249 1.14 -4.72 -40.90
C ARG A 249 0.52 -6.12 -40.90
N LEU A 250 1.26 -7.09 -41.43
CA LEU A 250 0.87 -8.51 -41.47
C LEU A 250 0.32 -9.00 -40.12
N GLN A 251 -0.75 -9.79 -40.16
CA GLN A 251 -1.67 -10.01 -39.03
C GLN A 251 -1.01 -10.55 -37.73
N THR A 252 -0.64 -9.65 -36.83
CA THR A 252 -0.05 -10.00 -35.51
C THR A 252 -1.09 -10.27 -34.41
N TRP A 253 -2.39 -10.40 -34.70
CA TRP A 253 -3.44 -10.56 -33.67
C TRP A 253 -3.20 -11.74 -32.70
N ASN A 254 -2.69 -12.86 -33.22
CA ASN A 254 -2.34 -14.04 -32.43
C ASN A 254 -0.87 -14.06 -31.94
N GLN A 255 -0.07 -13.03 -32.27
CA GLN A 255 1.20 -12.79 -31.60
C GLN A 255 0.94 -11.86 -30.41
N PRO A 256 0.85 -12.37 -29.16
CA PRO A 256 0.74 -11.50 -28.00
C PRO A 256 1.96 -10.59 -27.97
N ARG A 257 1.76 -9.26 -27.88
CA ARG A 257 2.87 -8.32 -27.67
C ARG A 257 3.74 -8.86 -26.54
N LYS A 258 5.03 -9.08 -26.78
CA LYS A 258 6.02 -9.46 -25.75
C LYS A 258 6.00 -8.41 -24.63
N ARG A 259 5.18 -8.67 -23.59
CA ARG A 259 4.93 -7.75 -22.46
C ARG A 259 6.12 -7.65 -21.51
N LYS A 260 6.92 -8.71 -21.48
CA LYS A 260 8.35 -8.61 -21.20
C LYS A 260 9.02 -8.32 -22.54
N ARG A 261 9.90 -7.30 -22.66
CA ARG A 261 11.12 -7.52 -23.46
C ARG A 261 11.72 -8.83 -22.95
N ASP A 262 12.29 -9.67 -23.81
CA ASP A 262 13.11 -10.78 -23.31
C ASP A 262 14.07 -10.22 -22.26
N SER A 263 14.20 -10.89 -21.11
CA SER A 263 14.73 -10.26 -19.89
C SER A 263 16.23 -10.08 -20.00
N GLN A 264 16.59 -9.03 -20.72
CA GLN A 264 17.94 -8.52 -20.90
C GLN A 264 18.59 -8.40 -19.53
N SER A 265 19.83 -8.87 -19.42
CA SER A 265 20.63 -8.64 -18.23
C SER A 265 20.71 -7.13 -17.95
N VAL A 266 20.91 -6.76 -16.68
CA VAL A 266 21.21 -5.37 -16.31
C VAL A 266 22.47 -4.85 -17.03
N TYR A 267 23.31 -5.77 -17.53
CA TYR A 267 24.51 -5.50 -18.32
C TYR A 267 24.23 -5.15 -19.80
N GLU A 268 23.02 -5.37 -20.31
CA GLU A 268 22.60 -5.11 -21.70
C GLU A 268 21.79 -3.81 -21.87
N ILE A 269 21.56 -3.07 -20.78
CA ILE A 269 20.71 -1.86 -20.80
C ILE A 269 21.55 -0.66 -21.26
N ASP A 270 21.37 -0.25 -22.52
CA ASP A 270 21.92 1.03 -22.99
C ASP A 270 21.26 2.22 -22.26
N SER A 271 22.11 3.08 -21.70
CA SER A 271 21.74 4.33 -21.03
C SER A 271 22.29 5.57 -21.75
N SER A 272 22.67 5.45 -23.02
CA SER A 272 23.24 6.54 -23.82
C SER A 272 22.23 7.68 -24.08
N LYS A 273 22.74 8.91 -24.24
CA LYS A 273 21.94 10.08 -24.63
C LYS A 273 22.01 10.25 -26.14
N LYS A 274 20.92 9.93 -26.85
CA LYS A 274 20.81 10.16 -28.30
C LYS A 274 20.65 11.67 -28.59
N ILE A 275 21.41 12.18 -29.56
CA ILE A 275 21.49 13.59 -29.95
C ILE A 275 21.36 13.66 -31.48
N TYR A 276 20.66 14.66 -32.02
CA TYR A 276 20.52 14.82 -33.48
C TYR A 276 21.90 14.95 -34.14
N ARG A 277 22.07 14.28 -35.30
CA ARG A 277 23.30 14.33 -36.12
C ARG A 277 24.58 13.81 -35.44
N ARG A 278 24.49 12.98 -34.39
CA ARG A 278 25.64 12.34 -33.73
C ARG A 278 25.52 10.81 -33.70
N GLU A 279 26.57 10.13 -34.15
CA GLU A 279 26.66 8.66 -34.20
C GLU A 279 26.80 8.02 -32.81
N GLU A 280 26.39 6.75 -32.72
CA GLU A 280 26.34 5.98 -31.47
C GLU A 280 27.70 5.29 -31.21
N ARG A 281 28.21 5.39 -29.97
CA ARG A 281 29.50 4.78 -29.57
C ARG A 281 29.25 3.57 -28.67
N ASN A 282 29.61 2.38 -29.15
CA ASN A 282 29.49 1.10 -28.44
C ASN A 282 30.52 0.96 -27.30
N ASN A 283 30.33 1.72 -26.22
CA ASN A 283 31.19 1.67 -25.03
C ASN A 283 30.60 0.74 -23.96
N ALA A 284 30.72 -0.57 -24.14
CA ALA A 284 30.47 -1.54 -23.07
C ALA A 284 31.46 -1.30 -21.92
N LYS A 285 30.96 -0.92 -20.74
CA LYS A 285 31.81 -0.73 -19.55
C LYS A 285 31.98 -2.08 -18.82
N PRO A 286 33.20 -2.43 -18.36
CA PRO A 286 33.38 -3.59 -17.50
C PRO A 286 32.60 -3.39 -16.19
N LEU A 287 31.99 -4.47 -15.69
CA LEU A 287 31.20 -4.43 -14.46
C LEU A 287 32.13 -4.32 -13.24
N ASN A 288 31.89 -3.33 -12.38
CA ASN A 288 32.61 -3.19 -11.11
C ASN A 288 31.99 -4.10 -10.04
N ASP A 289 32.72 -5.12 -9.59
CA ASP A 289 32.33 -5.96 -8.45
C ASP A 289 32.72 -5.28 -7.13
N PRO A 290 31.76 -4.82 -6.31
CA PRO A 290 32.05 -4.06 -5.08
C PRO A 290 32.60 -4.92 -3.93
N ARG A 291 32.63 -6.26 -4.05
CA ARG A 291 33.20 -7.15 -3.02
C ARG A 291 34.71 -6.98 -2.92
N ARG A 292 35.28 -7.17 -1.72
CA ARG A 292 36.74 -7.13 -1.52
C ARG A 292 37.41 -8.27 -2.30
N PRO A 293 38.67 -8.13 -2.78
CA PRO A 293 39.32 -9.17 -3.58
C PRO A 293 39.32 -10.57 -2.93
N SER A 294 39.49 -10.64 -1.61
CA SER A 294 39.40 -11.88 -0.81
C SER A 294 37.99 -12.50 -0.73
N GLU A 295 36.94 -11.74 -1.00
CA GLU A 295 35.52 -12.14 -0.93
C GLU A 295 34.93 -12.46 -2.31
N ARG A 296 35.71 -12.23 -3.39
CA ARG A 296 35.27 -12.50 -4.77
C ARG A 296 35.31 -13.98 -5.11
N ASN A 297 36.21 -14.74 -4.49
CA ASN A 297 36.56 -16.12 -4.88
C ASN A 297 36.08 -17.17 -3.85
N ASN A 298 34.77 -17.31 -3.71
CA ASN A 298 34.13 -18.45 -3.05
C ASN A 298 33.22 -19.16 -4.06
N ASP A 299 33.12 -20.49 -4.01
CA ASP A 299 32.13 -21.25 -4.79
C ASP A 299 30.71 -20.73 -4.47
N PRO A 300 29.97 -20.17 -5.45
CA PRO A 300 28.63 -19.64 -5.22
C PRO A 300 27.64 -20.69 -4.69
N LYS A 301 27.84 -21.98 -4.99
CA LYS A 301 26.98 -23.06 -4.50
C LYS A 301 27.15 -23.25 -3.00
N ASN A 302 28.39 -23.27 -2.50
CA ASN A 302 28.66 -23.40 -1.07
C ASN A 302 28.23 -22.17 -0.26
N VAL A 303 28.41 -20.95 -0.78
CA VAL A 303 27.90 -19.73 -0.12
C VAL A 303 26.37 -19.73 -0.05
N ASN A 304 25.69 -20.12 -1.12
CA ASN A 304 24.23 -20.29 -1.10
C ASN A 304 23.79 -21.38 -0.11
N ARG A 305 24.50 -22.52 -0.04
CA ARG A 305 24.20 -23.60 0.91
C ARG A 305 24.28 -23.13 2.36
N GLU A 306 25.35 -22.42 2.73
CA GLU A 306 25.54 -21.88 4.08
C GLU A 306 24.49 -20.82 4.44
N LEU A 307 24.14 -19.95 3.49
CA LEU A 307 23.05 -18.98 3.63
C LEU A 307 21.70 -19.67 3.81
N LEU A 308 21.41 -20.71 3.03
CA LEU A 308 20.18 -21.49 3.12
C LEU A 308 20.07 -22.20 4.47
N ASP A 309 21.13 -22.83 4.98
CA ASP A 309 21.14 -23.44 6.32
C ASP A 309 20.88 -22.41 7.44
N LYS A 310 21.48 -21.22 7.34
CA LYS A 310 21.23 -20.11 8.27
C LYS A 310 19.76 -19.66 8.21
N ILE A 311 19.17 -19.52 7.02
CA ILE A 311 17.76 -19.17 6.86
C ILE A 311 16.84 -20.30 7.37
N LYS A 312 17.15 -21.57 7.08
CA LYS A 312 16.39 -22.76 7.50
C LYS A 312 16.23 -22.87 9.01
N ARG A 313 17.28 -22.52 9.76
CA ARG A 313 17.29 -22.47 11.24
C ARG A 313 16.41 -21.35 11.82
N VAL A 314 16.28 -20.22 11.11
CA VAL A 314 15.57 -19.03 11.60
C VAL A 314 14.11 -18.98 11.12
N LYS A 315 13.86 -19.22 9.84
CA LYS A 315 12.53 -19.20 9.21
C LYS A 315 12.54 -20.04 7.93
N PRO A 316 12.27 -21.37 7.99
CA PRO A 316 12.34 -22.25 6.83
C PRO A 316 11.36 -21.84 5.71
N ASN A 317 10.20 -21.30 6.07
CA ASN A 317 9.20 -20.78 5.14
C ASN A 317 9.55 -19.36 4.59
N CYS A 318 10.82 -18.97 4.62
CA CYS A 318 11.26 -17.69 4.06
C CYS A 318 11.21 -17.73 2.53
N GLY A 319 10.64 -16.71 1.88
CA GLY A 319 10.56 -16.65 0.42
C GLY A 319 11.89 -16.80 -0.30
N PHE A 320 13.01 -16.36 0.30
CA PHE A 320 14.35 -16.61 -0.24
C PHE A 320 14.76 -18.09 -0.16
N PHE A 321 14.41 -18.78 0.93
CA PHE A 321 14.63 -20.23 1.02
C PHE A 321 13.77 -20.98 -0.02
N CYS A 322 12.50 -20.61 -0.16
CA CYS A 322 11.58 -21.18 -1.16
C CYS A 322 12.05 -20.98 -2.62
N LEU A 323 12.89 -19.98 -2.91
CA LEU A 323 13.34 -19.61 -4.26
C LEU A 323 14.76 -20.04 -4.59
N LEU A 324 15.58 -20.35 -3.57
CA LEU A 324 17.00 -20.67 -3.73
C LEU A 324 17.36 -22.09 -3.27
N SER A 325 16.48 -22.79 -2.56
CA SER A 325 16.67 -24.17 -2.13
C SER A 325 16.07 -25.17 -3.14
N ASP A 326 16.82 -26.22 -3.44
CA ASP A 326 16.32 -27.40 -4.17
C ASP A 326 15.44 -28.30 -3.28
N GLU A 327 15.39 -28.07 -1.96
CA GLU A 327 14.52 -28.81 -1.06
C GLU A 327 13.04 -28.44 -1.28
N LYS A 328 12.22 -29.46 -1.59
CA LYS A 328 10.75 -29.33 -1.54
C LYS A 328 10.31 -29.08 -0.09
N LEU A 329 10.04 -27.82 0.24
CA LEU A 329 9.45 -27.44 1.52
C LEU A 329 8.17 -28.24 1.79
N ASP A 330 8.10 -28.83 2.98
CA ASP A 330 6.87 -29.40 3.49
C ASP A 330 5.83 -28.29 3.70
N GLN A 331 4.78 -28.33 2.87
CA GLN A 331 3.70 -27.35 2.88
C GLN A 331 2.80 -27.46 4.14
N SER A 332 3.05 -28.45 5.02
CA SER A 332 2.33 -28.65 6.28
C SER A 332 2.47 -27.50 7.28
N LYS A 333 3.60 -26.77 7.30
CA LYS A 333 3.81 -25.60 8.18
C LYS A 333 3.11 -24.35 7.63
N ASN A 334 1.78 -24.48 7.51
CA ASN A 334 0.82 -23.46 7.10
C ASN A 334 1.09 -22.09 7.72
N ASP A 335 0.92 -21.01 6.93
CA ASP A 335 0.53 -19.72 7.48
C ASP A 335 -0.72 -19.91 8.34
N ILE A 336 -0.63 -19.55 9.63
CA ILE A 336 -1.76 -19.65 10.59
C ILE A 336 -3.00 -18.95 10.02
N ILE A 337 -2.82 -17.87 9.26
CA ILE A 337 -3.89 -17.08 8.64
C ILE A 337 -3.67 -16.97 7.12
N SER A 338 -3.75 -18.09 6.40
CA SER A 338 -3.69 -18.10 4.92
C SER A 338 -4.88 -17.32 4.32
N PRO A 339 -4.76 -16.64 3.15
CA PRO A 339 -5.88 -15.94 2.53
C PRO A 339 -7.05 -16.87 2.16
N ILE A 340 -8.28 -16.36 2.22
CA ILE A 340 -9.46 -17.08 1.71
C ILE A 340 -9.54 -16.90 0.18
N LYS A 341 -9.47 -18.02 -0.55
CA LYS A 341 -9.41 -18.03 -2.02
C LYS A 341 -10.77 -17.81 -2.72
N GLU A 342 -11.88 -18.22 -2.10
CA GLU A 342 -13.22 -18.20 -2.71
C GLU A 342 -14.23 -17.52 -1.78
N HIS A 343 -15.16 -16.74 -2.35
CA HIS A 343 -16.16 -15.95 -1.61
C HIS A 343 -17.51 -15.94 -2.36
N PRO A 344 -18.67 -16.03 -1.67
CA PRO A 344 -18.82 -16.06 -0.21
C PRO A 344 -18.36 -17.39 0.42
N VAL A 345 -18.15 -17.37 1.73
CA VAL A 345 -17.62 -18.49 2.52
C VAL A 345 -18.76 -19.07 3.35
N SER A 346 -18.93 -20.40 3.42
CA SER A 346 -19.96 -20.98 4.28
C SER A 346 -19.58 -20.83 5.76
N LEU A 347 -20.56 -20.86 6.66
CA LEU A 347 -20.30 -20.88 8.10
C LEU A 347 -19.44 -22.11 8.47
N THR A 348 -19.71 -23.26 7.86
CA THR A 348 -18.94 -24.51 8.02
C THR A 348 -17.47 -24.33 7.70
N ASP A 349 -17.14 -23.73 6.54
CA ASP A 349 -15.76 -23.45 6.13
C ASP A 349 -15.05 -22.52 7.13
N ILE A 350 -15.75 -21.53 7.68
CA ILE A 350 -15.20 -20.62 8.69
C ILE A 350 -14.93 -21.37 9.99
N PHE A 351 -15.85 -22.23 10.45
CA PHE A 351 -15.66 -23.07 11.64
C PHE A 351 -14.50 -24.06 11.46
N ASP A 352 -14.40 -24.75 10.33
CA ASP A 352 -13.33 -25.73 10.09
C ASP A 352 -11.97 -25.07 9.87
N ARG A 353 -11.95 -23.87 9.28
CA ARG A 353 -10.79 -22.98 9.27
C ARG A 353 -10.40 -22.54 10.68
N ALA A 354 -11.34 -22.19 11.54
CA ALA A 354 -11.08 -21.82 12.94
C ALA A 354 -10.52 -23.01 13.76
N LYS A 355 -11.10 -24.22 13.60
CA LYS A 355 -10.55 -25.48 14.14
C LYS A 355 -9.13 -25.76 13.61
N ARG A 356 -8.84 -25.46 12.35
CA ARG A 356 -7.48 -25.59 11.78
C ARG A 356 -6.52 -24.54 12.36
N ILE A 357 -6.94 -23.29 12.52
CA ILE A 357 -6.16 -22.23 13.18
C ILE A 357 -5.74 -22.68 14.58
N LYS A 358 -6.69 -23.14 15.41
CA LYS A 358 -6.43 -23.59 16.79
C LYS A 358 -5.43 -24.76 16.83
N ARG A 359 -5.57 -25.76 15.95
CA ARG A 359 -4.60 -26.87 15.81
C ARG A 359 -3.21 -26.37 15.38
N ASN A 360 -3.13 -25.39 14.49
CA ASN A 360 -1.88 -24.83 14.02
C ASN A 360 -1.21 -23.87 15.04
N LEU A 361 -1.74 -23.72 16.25
CA LEU A 361 -1.07 -23.04 17.36
C LEU A 361 -0.11 -23.94 18.14
N MET A 362 -0.17 -25.27 17.94
CA MET A 362 0.74 -26.22 18.58
C MET A 362 2.19 -25.94 18.13
N VAL A 363 3.11 -26.04 19.07
CA VAL A 363 4.56 -25.90 18.84
C VAL A 363 5.31 -26.94 19.68
N SER A 364 6.45 -27.40 19.18
CA SER A 364 7.38 -28.24 19.95
C SER A 364 8.03 -27.45 21.09
N ASP A 365 8.59 -28.14 22.09
CA ASP A 365 9.30 -27.46 23.18
C ASP A 365 10.57 -26.74 22.71
N GLN A 366 11.23 -27.22 21.64
CA GLN A 366 12.32 -26.50 20.99
C GLN A 366 11.83 -25.22 20.30
N GLU A 367 10.71 -25.27 19.59
CA GLU A 367 10.11 -24.06 19.00
C GLU A 367 9.69 -23.05 20.08
N ARG A 368 9.17 -23.49 21.23
CA ARG A 368 8.90 -22.59 22.38
C ARG A 368 10.17 -21.87 22.84
N GLN A 369 11.28 -22.58 23.02
CA GLN A 369 12.57 -22.00 23.42
C GLN A 369 13.09 -21.02 22.37
N ASN A 370 13.07 -21.41 21.09
CA ASN A 370 13.54 -20.56 19.99
C ASN A 370 12.71 -19.27 19.88
N ILE A 371 11.40 -19.35 20.07
CA ILE A 371 10.49 -18.18 20.08
C ILE A 371 10.81 -17.26 21.26
N ALA A 372 10.97 -17.80 22.48
CA ALA A 372 11.31 -16.99 23.65
C ALA A 372 12.67 -16.28 23.48
N LEU A 373 13.70 -16.98 22.99
CA LEU A 373 15.01 -16.38 22.70
C LEU A 373 14.93 -15.29 21.61
N ALA A 374 14.23 -15.56 20.50
CA ALA A 374 14.09 -14.60 19.39
C ALA A 374 13.20 -13.39 19.72
N THR A 375 12.47 -13.41 20.85
CA THR A 375 11.56 -12.34 21.27
C THR A 375 11.93 -11.69 22.60
N LYS A 376 13.15 -11.90 23.12
CA LYS A 376 13.67 -11.21 24.33
C LYS A 376 13.58 -9.69 24.28
N ALA A 377 13.72 -9.08 23.09
CA ALA A 377 13.55 -7.63 22.91
C ALA A 377 12.08 -7.14 23.00
N GLN A 378 11.14 -8.03 23.34
CA GLN A 378 9.71 -7.80 23.58
C GLN A 378 9.06 -6.82 22.58
N SER A 379 8.63 -5.63 23.03
CA SER A 379 7.96 -4.63 22.19
C SER A 379 8.83 -4.05 21.06
N ASN A 380 10.13 -4.29 21.08
CA ASN A 380 11.05 -3.91 20.00
C ASN A 380 11.25 -5.05 18.97
N CYS A 381 10.60 -6.21 19.16
CA CYS A 381 10.63 -7.34 18.23
C CYS A 381 9.28 -7.53 17.53
N GLN A 382 9.24 -7.42 16.20
CA GLN A 382 8.02 -7.63 15.42
C GLN A 382 7.43 -9.04 15.60
N ALA A 383 8.27 -10.07 15.77
CA ALA A 383 7.81 -11.44 15.99
C ALA A 383 7.04 -11.61 17.32
N TRP A 384 7.35 -10.82 18.35
CA TRP A 384 6.62 -10.81 19.63
C TRP A 384 5.14 -10.45 19.40
N PHE A 385 4.86 -9.44 18.58
CA PHE A 385 3.50 -9.08 18.18
C PHE A 385 2.83 -10.15 17.31
N GLU A 386 3.59 -10.85 16.45
CA GLU A 386 3.08 -11.94 15.59
C GLU A 386 2.68 -13.18 16.38
N HIS A 387 3.46 -13.57 17.40
CA HIS A 387 3.12 -14.67 18.31
C HIS A 387 1.99 -14.29 19.29
N GLY A 388 1.93 -13.02 19.70
CA GLY A 388 0.89 -12.46 20.57
C GLY A 388 -0.48 -12.36 19.92
N ARG A 389 -0.59 -11.76 18.71
CA ARG A 389 -1.88 -11.44 18.07
C ARG A 389 -2.79 -12.64 17.74
N VAL A 390 -2.27 -13.87 17.83
CA VAL A 390 -3.02 -15.12 17.59
C VAL A 390 -3.33 -15.88 18.90
N ARG A 391 -3.13 -15.26 20.06
CA ARG A 391 -3.29 -15.86 21.39
C ARG A 391 -3.93 -14.87 22.37
N ILE A 392 -4.58 -15.39 23.41
CA ILE A 392 -4.91 -14.55 24.58
C ILE A 392 -3.62 -14.40 25.39
N THR A 393 -3.08 -13.20 25.46
CA THR A 393 -1.88 -12.88 26.24
C THR A 393 -2.21 -12.69 27.72
N ALA A 394 -1.26 -12.94 28.63
CA ALA A 394 -1.49 -12.91 30.07
C ALA A 394 -2.07 -11.58 30.58
N SER A 395 -1.59 -10.44 30.07
CA SER A 395 -2.12 -9.11 30.39
C SER A 395 -3.57 -8.88 29.91
N GLN A 396 -4.02 -9.64 28.91
CA GLN A 396 -5.40 -9.66 28.40
C GLN A 396 -6.24 -10.83 28.93
N SER A 397 -5.71 -11.66 29.85
CA SER A 397 -6.42 -12.81 30.41
C SER A 397 -7.78 -12.40 31.02
N LYS A 398 -7.80 -11.39 31.89
CA LYS A 398 -9.07 -10.85 32.42
C LYS A 398 -9.93 -10.14 31.36
N ARG A 399 -9.34 -9.65 30.25
CA ARG A 399 -10.10 -8.96 29.18
C ARG A 399 -10.98 -9.93 28.39
N ALA A 400 -10.57 -11.19 28.23
CA ALA A 400 -11.38 -12.24 27.60
C ALA A 400 -12.58 -12.67 28.48
N LEU A 401 -12.49 -12.51 29.81
CA LEU A 401 -13.52 -12.94 30.75
C LEU A 401 -14.63 -11.89 30.91
N ILE A 402 -15.42 -11.71 29.85
CA ILE A 402 -16.56 -10.78 29.79
C ILE A 402 -17.88 -11.43 30.25
N LYS A 403 -18.86 -10.60 30.64
CA LYS A 403 -20.25 -11.06 30.87
C LYS A 403 -20.92 -11.39 29.52
N PRO A 404 -21.85 -12.36 29.44
CA PRO A 404 -22.56 -12.69 28.19
C PRO A 404 -23.28 -11.51 27.51
N SER A 405 -23.76 -10.53 28.29
CA SER A 405 -24.39 -9.30 27.77
C SER A 405 -23.40 -8.23 27.25
N THR A 406 -22.10 -8.45 27.38
CA THR A 406 -21.06 -7.50 26.93
C THR A 406 -20.60 -7.83 25.52
N SER A 407 -20.50 -6.83 24.64
CA SER A 407 -20.04 -7.08 23.25
C SER A 407 -18.55 -7.47 23.22
N PRO A 408 -18.17 -8.63 22.63
CA PRO A 408 -16.77 -9.10 22.62
C PRO A 408 -15.84 -8.22 21.77
N THR A 409 -16.39 -7.40 20.88
CA THR A 409 -15.69 -6.54 19.91
C THR A 409 -14.48 -5.79 20.47
N LYS A 410 -14.59 -5.21 21.68
CA LYS A 410 -13.47 -4.48 22.31
C LYS A 410 -12.37 -5.42 22.81
N ALA A 411 -12.75 -6.54 23.43
CA ALA A 411 -11.80 -7.58 23.85
C ALA A 411 -11.07 -8.20 22.65
N MET A 412 -11.80 -8.49 21.57
CA MET A 412 -11.23 -8.98 20.31
C MET A 412 -10.17 -8.00 19.79
N LYS A 413 -10.51 -6.72 19.54
CA LYS A 413 -9.56 -5.73 19.02
C LYS A 413 -8.33 -5.50 19.89
N GLU A 414 -8.48 -5.60 21.22
CA GLU A 414 -7.37 -5.50 22.18
C GLU A 414 -6.49 -6.76 22.23
N ILE A 415 -7.03 -7.95 21.95
CA ILE A 415 -6.30 -9.23 21.96
C ILE A 415 -5.58 -9.49 20.63
N VAL A 416 -6.25 -9.32 19.48
CA VAL A 416 -5.64 -9.57 18.15
C VAL A 416 -4.87 -8.37 17.59
N HIS A 417 -4.53 -7.40 18.44
CA HIS A 417 -3.71 -6.22 18.14
C HIS A 417 -4.23 -5.37 16.94
N TYR A 418 -5.56 -5.20 16.80
CA TYR A 418 -6.15 -4.36 15.75
C TYR A 418 -6.22 -2.87 16.10
N ASN A 419 -6.13 -2.52 17.38
CA ASN A 419 -6.04 -1.12 17.80
C ASN A 419 -4.64 -0.57 17.49
N ASN A 420 -4.56 0.66 16.99
CA ASN A 420 -3.29 1.37 16.85
C ASN A 420 -2.53 1.39 18.18
N GLN A 421 -1.20 1.25 18.14
CA GLN A 421 -0.35 1.25 19.33
C GLN A 421 -0.35 2.63 20.01
N TYR A 422 -1.24 2.83 20.97
CA TYR A 422 -1.32 4.04 21.77
C TYR A 422 -0.29 4.00 22.91
N GLN A 423 0.62 4.98 22.93
CA GLN A 423 1.70 5.07 23.92
C GLN A 423 1.66 6.42 24.65
N SER A 424 0.94 6.47 25.78
CA SER A 424 0.83 7.67 26.63
C SER A 424 2.16 8.06 27.29
N ASN A 425 2.26 9.30 27.78
CA ASN A 425 3.43 9.76 28.54
C ASN A 425 3.70 8.89 29.79
N LYS A 426 2.65 8.48 30.52
CA LYS A 426 2.78 7.54 31.66
C LYS A 426 3.29 6.15 31.23
N MET A 427 2.97 5.69 30.02
CA MET A 427 3.55 4.44 29.48
C MET A 427 5.01 4.62 29.05
N LYS A 428 5.35 5.72 28.37
CA LYS A 428 6.74 6.06 28.00
C LYS A 428 7.64 6.20 29.22
N GLN A 429 7.12 6.79 30.31
CA GLN A 429 7.86 6.91 31.56
C GLN A 429 7.98 5.56 32.28
N GLY A 430 6.93 4.73 32.29
CA GLY A 430 6.98 3.38 32.87
C GLY A 430 8.13 2.53 32.31
N LEU A 431 8.34 2.55 30.99
CA LEU A 431 9.43 1.83 30.31
C LEU A 431 10.84 2.37 30.64
N LYS A 432 10.96 3.62 31.11
CA LYS A 432 12.22 4.18 31.62
C LYS A 432 12.43 3.80 33.09
N ASP A 433 11.36 3.94 33.88
CA ASP A 433 11.33 3.68 35.31
C ASP A 433 11.62 2.20 35.65
N GLU A 434 11.22 1.28 34.77
CA GLU A 434 11.40 -0.17 34.96
C GLU A 434 12.85 -0.57 35.27
N LYS A 435 13.84 0.02 34.57
CA LYS A 435 15.27 -0.23 34.83
C LYS A 435 15.74 0.26 36.20
N LYS A 436 15.06 1.23 36.82
CA LYS A 436 15.31 1.63 38.21
C LYS A 436 14.64 0.66 39.18
N ILE A 437 13.39 0.29 38.91
CA ILE A 437 12.58 -0.59 39.78
C ILE A 437 13.20 -1.99 39.88
N ILE A 438 13.75 -2.52 38.79
CA ILE A 438 14.40 -3.84 38.79
C ILE A 438 15.71 -3.84 39.58
N LEU A 439 16.52 -2.78 39.51
CA LEU A 439 17.73 -2.62 40.32
C LEU A 439 17.39 -2.47 41.82
N GLU A 440 16.30 -1.76 42.15
CA GLU A 440 15.79 -1.66 43.52
C GLU A 440 15.29 -3.02 44.04
N TYR A 441 14.70 -3.85 43.19
CA TYR A 441 14.27 -5.21 43.53
C TYR A 441 15.45 -6.17 43.75
N GLU A 442 16.41 -6.21 42.82
CA GLU A 442 17.64 -7.01 42.97
C GLU A 442 18.39 -6.67 44.26
N ASN A 443 18.62 -5.39 44.54
CA ASN A 443 19.32 -4.93 45.74
C ASN A 443 18.55 -5.20 47.04
N LYS A 444 17.22 -5.30 46.98
CA LYS A 444 16.35 -5.51 48.17
C LYS A 444 16.18 -6.99 48.55
N LEU A 445 16.36 -7.90 47.59
CA LEU A 445 16.25 -9.35 47.81
C LEU A 445 17.58 -10.10 47.64
N ASP A 446 18.67 -9.40 47.36
CA ASP A 446 20.01 -9.93 47.05
C ASP A 446 19.99 -11.02 45.96
N CYS A 447 19.31 -10.72 44.86
CA CYS A 447 19.08 -11.64 43.75
C CYS A 447 19.50 -11.03 42.40
N LYS A 448 19.60 -11.88 41.37
CA LYS A 448 19.88 -11.46 39.98
C LYS A 448 18.77 -11.93 39.04
N VAL A 449 18.27 -11.02 38.21
CA VAL A 449 17.21 -11.32 37.23
C VAL A 449 17.78 -11.53 35.83
N SER A 450 16.97 -12.08 34.92
CA SER A 450 17.35 -12.30 33.52
C SER A 450 16.22 -11.95 32.54
N GLU A 451 16.60 -11.41 31.37
CA GLU A 451 15.67 -11.06 30.29
C GLU A 451 15.03 -12.31 29.68
N THR A 452 13.72 -12.25 29.43
CA THR A 452 12.95 -13.30 28.76
C THR A 452 12.01 -12.73 27.70
N GLY A 453 11.44 -13.62 26.89
CA GLY A 453 10.60 -13.27 25.74
C GLY A 453 9.20 -13.86 25.79
N PHE A 454 8.61 -14.05 24.62
CA PHE A 454 7.26 -14.57 24.48
C PHE A 454 7.22 -16.10 24.70
N VAL A 455 6.48 -16.54 25.70
CA VAL A 455 6.30 -17.96 26.07
C VAL A 455 4.89 -18.43 25.72
N ILE A 456 4.80 -19.57 25.03
CA ILE A 456 3.54 -20.21 24.63
C ILE A 456 3.26 -21.39 25.57
N SER A 457 2.05 -21.45 26.16
CA SER A 457 1.71 -22.54 27.09
C SER A 457 1.87 -23.93 26.46
N ARG A 458 2.34 -24.89 27.27
CA ARG A 458 2.57 -26.27 26.81
C ARG A 458 1.25 -27.02 26.56
N SER A 459 0.28 -26.88 27.46
CA SER A 459 -1.01 -27.57 27.38
C SER A 459 -2.11 -26.76 26.70
N HIS A 460 -2.03 -25.42 26.69
CA HIS A 460 -3.05 -24.56 26.10
C HIS A 460 -2.44 -23.54 25.11
N PRO A 461 -1.91 -23.93 23.93
CA PRO A 461 -1.18 -23.02 23.04
C PRO A 461 -1.97 -21.84 22.42
N PHE A 462 -3.27 -21.72 22.69
CA PHE A 462 -4.04 -20.48 22.45
C PHE A 462 -3.81 -19.40 23.52
N LEU A 463 -3.10 -19.74 24.59
CA LEU A 463 -2.59 -18.84 25.62
C LEU A 463 -1.09 -18.58 25.41
N GLY A 464 -0.69 -17.33 25.61
CA GLY A 464 0.71 -16.93 25.67
C GLY A 464 0.96 -15.92 26.79
N ALA A 465 2.22 -15.63 27.04
CA ALA A 465 2.66 -14.62 28.00
C ALA A 465 4.03 -14.06 27.60
N SER A 466 4.40 -12.93 28.18
CA SER A 466 5.76 -12.42 28.22
C SER A 466 5.96 -12.01 29.68
N PRO A 467 6.78 -12.71 30.48
CA PRO A 467 7.18 -12.21 31.79
C PRO A 467 7.97 -10.93 31.61
N ASP A 468 7.97 -10.05 32.60
CA ASP A 468 8.87 -8.90 32.58
C ASP A 468 10.31 -9.43 32.80
N TRP A 469 10.54 -10.29 33.82
CA TRP A 469 11.85 -10.89 34.13
C TRP A 469 11.74 -12.34 34.68
N GLU A 470 12.83 -13.12 34.63
CA GLU A 470 12.96 -14.43 35.30
C GLU A 470 14.02 -14.38 36.43
N VAL A 471 13.75 -15.02 37.57
CA VAL A 471 14.61 -15.02 38.78
C VAL A 471 14.44 -16.31 39.57
N ASP A 472 15.54 -16.99 39.93
CA ASP A 472 15.56 -18.18 40.82
C ASP A 472 14.48 -19.26 40.56
N GLY A 473 14.19 -19.51 39.27
CA GLY A 473 13.15 -20.44 38.80
C GLY A 473 11.71 -19.91 38.88
N GLY A 474 11.49 -18.78 39.53
CA GLY A 474 10.30 -17.95 39.45
C GLY A 474 10.36 -16.89 38.35
N LEU A 475 9.43 -15.94 38.45
CA LEU A 475 9.25 -14.83 37.52
C LEU A 475 9.06 -13.52 38.30
N VAL A 476 9.38 -12.39 37.69
CA VAL A 476 9.00 -11.06 38.17
C VAL A 476 8.01 -10.41 37.20
N GLU A 477 6.96 -9.80 37.75
CA GLU A 477 5.95 -9.02 37.04
C GLU A 477 5.93 -7.61 37.68
N MET A 478 6.51 -6.62 36.99
CA MET A 478 6.75 -5.27 37.50
C MET A 478 5.71 -4.27 37.01
N LYS A 479 5.09 -3.51 37.93
CA LYS A 479 4.08 -2.51 37.56
C LYS A 479 4.31 -1.17 38.25
N ARG A 480 4.70 -0.18 37.42
CA ARG A 480 4.81 1.22 37.78
C ARG A 480 3.44 1.81 38.17
N ILE A 481 3.32 2.17 39.44
CA ILE A 481 2.19 2.87 40.04
C ILE A 481 2.55 4.36 40.14
N PHE A 482 1.96 5.19 39.28
CA PHE A 482 1.97 6.65 39.49
C PHE A 482 1.02 6.95 40.65
N THR A 483 1.46 7.49 41.78
CA THR A 483 0.58 7.61 42.96
C THR A 483 -0.40 8.78 42.89
N ASP A 484 -0.15 9.73 41.99
CA ASP A 484 -0.97 10.93 41.78
C ASP A 484 -1.19 11.74 43.09
N GLY A 485 -0.12 11.87 43.89
CA GLY A 485 -0.08 12.64 45.15
C GLY A 485 -0.24 11.82 46.43
N LEU A 486 -0.57 10.53 46.33
CA LEU A 486 -0.77 9.63 47.47
C LEU A 486 0.50 8.83 47.83
N SER A 487 0.48 8.09 48.94
CA SER A 487 1.43 6.99 49.17
C SER A 487 1.18 5.83 48.19
N LEU A 488 2.18 4.96 48.02
CA LEU A 488 2.06 3.74 47.21
C LEU A 488 0.93 2.83 47.73
N LYS A 489 0.78 2.67 49.05
CA LYS A 489 -0.27 1.82 49.67
C LYS A 489 -1.67 2.31 49.31
N GLU A 490 -1.93 3.61 49.49
CA GLU A 490 -3.21 4.23 49.14
C GLU A 490 -3.47 4.16 47.64
N ALA A 491 -2.45 4.40 46.80
CA ALA A 491 -2.59 4.36 45.34
C ALA A 491 -2.96 2.96 44.81
N VAL A 492 -2.48 1.87 45.43
CA VAL A 492 -2.85 0.50 45.04
C VAL A 492 -4.22 0.07 45.58
N CYS A 493 -4.64 0.57 46.75
CA CYS A 493 -5.98 0.39 47.29
C CYS A 493 -7.04 1.19 46.49
N LYS A 494 -6.80 2.48 46.21
CA LYS A 494 -7.67 3.37 45.43
C LYS A 494 -7.91 2.87 44.00
N ARG A 495 -6.98 2.09 43.45
CA ARG A 495 -7.12 1.42 42.13
C ARG A 495 -7.66 0.00 42.22
N CYS A 496 -8.06 -0.46 43.40
CA CYS A 496 -8.53 -1.82 43.69
C CYS A 496 -7.55 -2.92 43.22
N ILE A 497 -6.24 -2.61 43.16
CA ILE A 497 -5.18 -3.57 42.87
C ILE A 497 -4.98 -4.46 44.09
N CYS A 498 -4.94 -3.83 45.27
CA CYS A 498 -4.87 -4.48 46.57
C CYS A 498 -6.15 -4.23 47.36
N ARG A 499 -6.26 -4.89 48.52
CA ARG A 499 -7.19 -4.56 49.60
C ARG A 499 -6.40 -4.43 50.87
N ASP A 500 -6.72 -3.45 51.71
CA ASP A 500 -6.23 -3.39 53.08
C ASP A 500 -7.08 -4.30 53.97
N THR A 501 -6.46 -4.96 54.94
CA THR A 501 -7.14 -5.87 55.89
C THR A 501 -6.51 -5.75 57.27
N CYS A 502 -7.16 -6.31 58.29
CA CYS A 502 -6.58 -6.45 59.64
C CYS A 502 -5.25 -7.24 59.67
N HIS A 503 -4.97 -8.07 58.66
CA HIS A 503 -3.71 -8.80 58.49
C HIS A 503 -2.77 -8.12 57.48
N GLY A 504 -2.98 -6.84 57.20
CA GLY A 504 -2.18 -6.04 56.27
C GLY A 504 -2.72 -6.04 54.83
N LEU A 505 -1.86 -5.62 53.90
CA LEU A 505 -2.21 -5.41 52.50
C LEU A 505 -2.19 -6.74 51.72
N VAL A 506 -3.26 -7.06 51.00
CA VAL A 506 -3.36 -8.28 50.18
C VAL A 506 -3.69 -7.99 48.72
N ILE A 507 -3.18 -8.80 47.80
CA ILE A 507 -3.50 -8.68 46.36
C ILE A 507 -4.99 -8.99 46.12
N ASN A 508 -5.70 -8.10 45.41
CA ASN A 508 -7.09 -8.35 45.05
C ASN A 508 -7.12 -9.45 43.98
N ARG A 509 -7.58 -10.66 44.34
CA ARG A 509 -7.64 -11.82 43.43
C ARG A 509 -8.55 -11.61 42.20
N ASN A 510 -9.42 -10.60 42.23
CA ASN A 510 -10.22 -10.16 41.07
C ASN A 510 -9.52 -9.06 40.23
N HIS A 511 -8.37 -8.52 40.62
CA HIS A 511 -7.66 -7.52 39.83
C HIS A 511 -6.92 -8.16 38.64
N LYS A 512 -6.81 -7.44 37.51
CA LYS A 512 -6.23 -7.98 36.25
C LYS A 512 -4.81 -8.54 36.41
N PHE A 513 -3.99 -7.95 37.27
CA PHE A 513 -2.62 -8.42 37.52
C PHE A 513 -2.59 -9.83 38.16
N TYR A 514 -3.61 -10.21 38.94
CA TYR A 514 -3.70 -11.57 39.49
C TYR A 514 -3.94 -12.61 38.40
N TYR A 515 -4.84 -12.33 37.44
CA TYR A 515 -5.04 -13.18 36.26
C TYR A 515 -3.76 -13.26 35.41
N GLN A 516 -3.03 -12.16 35.27
CA GLN A 516 -1.79 -12.09 34.51
C GLN A 516 -0.70 -12.99 35.10
N VAL A 517 -0.38 -12.89 36.40
CA VAL A 517 0.65 -13.76 37.01
C VAL A 517 0.25 -15.23 37.04
N GLN A 518 -1.05 -15.54 37.21
CA GLN A 518 -1.52 -16.92 37.11
C GLN A 518 -1.38 -17.48 35.68
N GLN A 519 -1.66 -16.68 34.64
CA GLN A 519 -1.43 -17.11 33.26
C GLN A 519 0.07 -17.19 32.88
N LEU A 520 0.92 -16.33 33.46
CA LEU A 520 2.38 -16.43 33.32
C LEU A 520 2.90 -17.78 33.85
N MET A 521 2.49 -18.15 35.07
CA MET A 521 2.78 -19.46 35.64
C MET A 521 2.14 -20.63 34.87
N LEU A 522 1.07 -20.41 34.08
CA LEU A 522 0.50 -21.43 33.18
C LEU A 522 1.24 -21.55 31.83
N CYS A 523 1.93 -20.49 31.39
CA CYS A 523 2.71 -20.51 30.16
C CYS A 523 4.13 -21.04 30.38
N THR A 524 4.73 -20.70 31.51
CA THR A 524 6.08 -21.10 31.93
C THR A 524 6.09 -22.41 32.74
N LYS A 525 7.29 -22.84 33.18
CA LYS A 525 7.46 -23.94 34.13
C LYS A 525 7.35 -23.50 35.60
N SER A 526 7.37 -22.20 35.88
CA SER A 526 7.47 -21.63 37.23
C SER A 526 6.25 -21.93 38.11
N SER A 527 6.49 -22.09 39.41
CA SER A 527 5.46 -22.35 40.44
C SER A 527 5.03 -21.10 41.21
N TRP A 528 5.75 -19.98 41.03
CA TRP A 528 5.52 -18.69 41.68
C TRP A 528 5.88 -17.53 40.75
N THR A 529 5.41 -16.33 41.10
CA THR A 529 5.74 -15.06 40.45
C THR A 529 5.64 -13.93 41.46
N ASP A 530 6.68 -13.11 41.54
CA ASP A 530 6.68 -11.88 42.34
C ASP A 530 6.01 -10.75 41.57
N LEU A 531 4.83 -10.33 42.02
CA LEU A 531 4.15 -9.14 41.51
C LEU A 531 4.67 -7.91 42.26
N VAL A 532 5.52 -7.14 41.61
CA VAL A 532 6.17 -5.95 42.17
C VAL A 532 5.40 -4.69 41.76
N LEU A 533 4.89 -3.96 42.74
CA LEU A 533 4.23 -2.67 42.56
C LEU A 533 5.15 -1.59 43.10
N SER A 534 5.46 -0.56 42.29
CA SER A 534 6.43 0.48 42.67
C SER A 534 6.02 1.88 42.23
N ASP A 535 6.33 2.88 43.05
CA ASP A 535 6.25 4.30 42.73
C ASP A 535 7.62 4.92 42.34
N THR A 536 8.66 4.10 42.15
CA THR A 536 10.09 4.45 41.99
C THR A 536 10.79 5.03 43.23
N VAL A 537 10.18 4.95 44.40
CA VAL A 537 10.76 5.27 45.72
C VAL A 537 10.54 4.14 46.73
N ASN A 538 9.48 3.35 46.52
CA ASN A 538 9.02 2.25 47.36
C ASN A 538 8.73 1.00 46.51
N LEU A 539 8.89 -0.18 47.11
CA LEU A 539 8.46 -1.48 46.57
C LEU A 539 7.46 -2.17 47.49
N ILE A 540 6.31 -2.55 46.93
CA ILE A 540 5.39 -3.56 47.48
C ILE A 540 5.53 -4.82 46.62
N ILE A 541 5.96 -5.93 47.21
CA ILE A 541 6.21 -7.20 46.52
C ILE A 541 5.21 -8.24 47.01
N PHE A 542 4.47 -8.87 46.09
CA PHE A 542 3.60 -10.00 46.40
C PHE A 542 4.15 -11.28 45.77
N HIS A 543 4.66 -12.19 46.60
CA HIS A 543 5.05 -13.53 46.17
C HIS A 543 3.81 -14.40 45.88
N VAL A 544 3.38 -14.46 44.62
CA VAL A 544 2.15 -15.15 44.22
C VAL A 544 2.46 -16.56 43.73
N ARG A 545 1.98 -17.58 44.46
CA ARG A 545 2.05 -19.00 44.05
C ARG A 545 0.97 -19.36 43.02
N LYS A 546 1.26 -20.38 42.20
CA LYS A 546 0.37 -20.92 41.15
C LYS A 546 -0.87 -21.60 41.74
N ASP A 547 -2.04 -21.00 41.60
CA ASP A 547 -3.31 -21.60 42.05
C ASP A 547 -3.92 -22.45 40.94
N LYS A 548 -3.78 -23.77 41.09
CA LYS A 548 -4.35 -24.78 40.19
C LYS A 548 -5.89 -24.71 40.11
N LYS A 549 -6.58 -24.40 41.22
CA LYS A 549 -8.05 -24.33 41.30
C LYS A 549 -8.59 -23.10 40.58
N PHE A 550 -7.95 -21.94 40.78
CA PHE A 550 -8.23 -20.72 40.02
C PHE A 550 -8.00 -20.94 38.51
N LEU A 551 -6.88 -21.56 38.13
CA LEU A 551 -6.59 -21.87 36.73
C LEU A 551 -7.61 -22.84 36.11
N SER A 552 -8.04 -23.89 36.83
CA SER A 552 -9.09 -24.80 36.35
C SER A 552 -10.45 -24.13 36.14
N ASP A 553 -10.76 -23.06 36.88
CA ASP A 553 -11.99 -22.28 36.67
C ASP A 553 -11.88 -21.32 35.47
N ILE A 554 -10.74 -20.64 35.30
CA ILE A 554 -10.62 -19.60 34.27
C ILE A 554 -10.24 -20.15 32.89
N VAL A 555 -9.43 -21.21 32.79
CA VAL A 555 -8.92 -21.68 31.49
C VAL A 555 -10.03 -22.17 30.55
N PRO A 556 -11.04 -22.95 30.97
CA PRO A 556 -12.16 -23.31 30.09
C PRO A 556 -12.98 -22.10 29.62
N LYS A 557 -13.03 -21.02 30.41
CA LYS A 557 -13.71 -19.77 30.06
C LYS A 557 -12.90 -18.95 29.04
N LEU A 558 -11.57 -18.94 29.18
CA LEU A 558 -10.65 -18.39 28.18
C LEU A 558 -10.70 -19.18 26.87
N GLU A 559 -10.79 -20.51 26.94
CA GLU A 559 -10.93 -21.38 25.77
C GLU A 559 -12.24 -21.14 25.03
N LYS A 560 -13.37 -21.13 25.75
CA LYS A 560 -14.68 -20.79 25.19
C LYS A 560 -14.71 -19.41 24.54
N PHE A 561 -14.02 -18.42 25.13
CA PHE A 561 -13.87 -17.10 24.53
C PHE A 561 -12.97 -17.12 23.29
N TYR A 562 -11.87 -17.88 23.32
CA TYR A 562 -10.98 -18.05 22.16
C TYR A 562 -11.73 -18.68 20.99
N ASP A 563 -12.41 -19.79 21.22
CA ASP A 563 -13.13 -20.54 20.19
C ASP A 563 -14.28 -19.72 19.62
N ASN A 564 -15.15 -19.15 20.46
CA ASN A 564 -16.34 -18.42 20.00
C ASN A 564 -16.04 -17.05 19.37
N HIS A 565 -14.86 -16.46 19.60
CA HIS A 565 -14.58 -15.07 19.17
C HIS A 565 -13.24 -14.92 18.46
N ILE A 566 -12.13 -15.29 19.10
CA ILE A 566 -10.79 -15.04 18.55
C ILE A 566 -10.52 -15.94 17.34
N SER A 567 -10.81 -17.24 17.44
CA SER A 567 -10.58 -18.21 16.36
C SER A 567 -11.43 -17.90 15.12
N LEU A 568 -12.68 -17.45 15.32
CA LEU A 568 -13.57 -17.01 14.23
C LEU A 568 -13.11 -15.71 13.57
N GLU A 569 -12.57 -14.75 14.33
CA GLU A 569 -12.04 -13.50 13.77
C GLU A 569 -10.72 -13.74 13.02
N LEU A 570 -9.84 -14.61 13.53
CA LEU A 570 -8.65 -15.05 12.79
C LEU A 570 -9.02 -15.88 11.54
N ALA A 571 -10.16 -16.61 11.57
CA ALA A 571 -10.69 -17.27 10.40
C ALA A 571 -11.26 -16.27 9.38
N TYR A 572 -12.11 -15.34 9.79
CA TYR A 572 -12.78 -14.38 8.91
C TYR A 572 -12.90 -13.02 9.63
N PRO A 573 -11.95 -12.08 9.39
CA PRO A 573 -11.74 -10.92 10.26
C PRO A 573 -12.76 -9.78 10.04
N ARG A 574 -14.02 -10.02 10.46
CA ARG A 574 -15.14 -9.08 10.33
C ARG A 574 -14.97 -7.84 11.19
N VAL A 575 -14.46 -7.97 12.42
CA VAL A 575 -14.25 -6.86 13.35
C VAL A 575 -13.07 -5.98 12.94
N TYR A 576 -12.07 -6.52 12.24
CA TYR A 576 -11.00 -5.74 11.60
C TYR A 576 -11.58 -4.75 10.57
N TYR A 577 -12.45 -5.24 9.68
CA TYR A 577 -13.10 -4.43 8.64
C TYR A 577 -14.36 -3.68 9.12
N GLY A 578 -14.59 -3.62 10.44
CA GLY A 578 -15.60 -2.75 11.06
C GLY A 578 -17.03 -3.32 11.16
N LEU A 579 -17.24 -4.62 10.88
CA LEU A 579 -18.57 -5.23 11.01
C LEU A 579 -18.85 -5.82 12.40
N THR A 580 -20.12 -6.15 12.61
CA THR A 580 -20.58 -7.17 13.57
C THR A 580 -19.80 -8.47 13.38
N GLY A 581 -19.28 -9.04 14.47
CA GLY A 581 -18.60 -10.35 14.47
C GLY A 581 -19.58 -11.54 14.36
N LEU A 582 -19.10 -12.65 13.80
CA LEU A 582 -19.89 -13.86 13.48
C LEU A 582 -20.77 -14.38 14.63
N CYS A 583 -20.27 -14.34 15.86
CA CYS A 583 -20.95 -14.78 17.07
C CYS A 583 -22.21 -13.97 17.47
N LYS A 584 -22.64 -12.99 16.67
CA LYS A 584 -23.97 -12.34 16.76
C LYS A 584 -24.86 -12.61 15.52
N LEU A 585 -24.49 -13.61 14.72
CA LEU A 585 -25.21 -14.08 13.52
C LEU A 585 -25.47 -15.60 13.57
N ILE A 586 -25.10 -16.23 14.68
CA ILE A 586 -25.20 -17.67 14.98
C ILE A 586 -26.14 -17.91 16.20
N ASN A 587 -26.42 -16.83 16.93
CA ASN A 587 -27.50 -16.68 17.92
C ASN A 587 -28.47 -15.64 17.37
#